data_AF-A0A1I2G9J6-F1
#
_entry.id   AF-A0A1I2G9J6-F1
#
_cell.length_a   1.000
_cell.length_b   1.000
_cell.length_c   1.000
_cell.angle_alpha   90.00
_cell.angle_beta   90.00
_cell.angle_gamma   90.00
#
_symmetry.space_group_name_H-M   'P 1'
#
loop_
_entity.id
_entity.type
_entity.pdbx_description
1 polymer ?
#
loop_
_entity_poly.entity_id
_entity_poly.type
_entity_poly.pdbx_seq_one_letter_code
_entity_poly.pdbx_strand_id
1 'polypeptide(L)'
;MDYNAAGSAGSNKGPNNAEYLALVQKRIDTFLMVHPYLKKGEIPSDMVTASGSGLDPNISPQGALIQVKRVAAARNLPEEKVKALVETKINNPAIIGTSTVNVLKLNVALDELK
;
A
#
# COMPACT_ATOMS: atom_id res chain seq x y z
N MET A 1 13.46 -0.79 10.20
CA MET A 1 13.22 -1.84 9.18
C MET A 1 13.05 -3.12 9.96
N ASP A 2 11.87 -3.34 10.55
CA ASP A 2 11.62 -4.51 11.40
C ASP A 2 10.64 -5.42 10.69
N TYR A 3 11.20 -6.22 9.77
CA TYR A 3 10.52 -7.33 9.11
C TYR A 3 10.52 -8.52 10.09
N ASN A 4 9.68 -8.44 11.12
CA ASN A 4 9.62 -9.47 12.15
C ASN A 4 8.48 -10.47 11.83
N ALA A 5 8.85 -11.63 11.30
CA ALA A 5 7.93 -12.72 10.95
C ALA A 5 7.28 -13.40 12.18
N ALA A 6 7.68 -13.05 13.41
CA ALA A 6 7.19 -13.68 14.64
C ALA A 6 5.84 -13.13 15.17
N GLY A 7 5.20 -12.21 14.45
CA GLY A 7 4.00 -11.51 14.89
C GLY A 7 2.87 -11.50 13.86
N SER A 8 2.63 -12.61 13.16
CA SER A 8 1.42 -12.82 12.34
C SER A 8 0.16 -12.93 13.22
N ALA A 9 -0.08 -11.93 14.05
CA ALA A 9 -1.32 -11.73 14.76
C ALA A 9 -2.07 -10.64 14.02
N GLY A 10 -2.98 -11.05 13.13
CA GLY A 10 -4.01 -10.16 12.64
C GLY A 10 -4.66 -9.45 13.82
N SER A 11 -4.93 -8.17 13.68
CA SER A 11 -5.57 -7.40 14.73
C SER A 11 -6.94 -8.03 15.02
N ASN A 12 -7.02 -8.91 16.02
CA ASN A 12 -8.25 -9.48 16.58
C ASN A 12 -9.05 -8.41 17.36
N LYS A 13 -8.95 -7.13 16.96
CA LYS A 13 -9.64 -6.00 17.58
C LYS A 13 -10.88 -5.70 16.75
N GLY A 14 -12.05 -5.78 17.38
CA GLY A 14 -13.32 -5.48 16.74
C GLY A 14 -13.40 -4.01 16.26
N PRO A 15 -14.34 -3.70 15.33
CA PRO A 15 -14.44 -2.39 14.68
C PRO A 15 -14.72 -1.22 15.63
N ASN A 16 -15.22 -1.51 16.85
CA ASN A 16 -15.58 -0.51 17.87
C ASN A 16 -14.50 -0.33 18.96
N ASN A 17 -13.31 -0.91 18.80
CA ASN A 17 -12.24 -0.76 19.79
C ASN A 17 -11.56 0.61 19.64
N ALA A 18 -11.59 1.43 20.70
CA ALA A 18 -11.01 2.78 20.69
C ALA A 18 -9.49 2.79 20.39
N GLU A 19 -8.74 1.78 20.81
CA GLU A 19 -7.31 1.66 20.51
C GLU A 19 -7.06 1.34 19.03
N TYR A 20 -7.94 0.53 18.40
CA TYR A 20 -7.87 0.25 16.97
C TYR A 20 -8.12 1.50 16.15
N LEU A 21 -9.13 2.29 16.52
CA LEU A 21 -9.40 3.58 15.87
C LEU A 21 -8.24 4.57 16.03
N ALA A 22 -7.65 4.66 17.22
CA ALA A 22 -6.46 5.49 17.46
C ALA A 22 -5.26 5.03 16.60
N LEU A 23 -5.06 3.72 16.46
CA LEU A 23 -4.00 3.16 15.61
C LEU A 23 -4.22 3.46 14.13
N VAL A 24 -5.46 3.32 13.63
CA VAL A 24 -5.82 3.66 12.25
C VAL A 24 -5.61 5.15 12.00
N GLN A 25 -6.03 6.02 12.93
CA GLN A 25 -5.79 7.46 12.82
C GLN A 25 -4.29 7.78 12.78
N LYS A 26 -3.48 7.17 13.67
CA LYS A 26 -2.02 7.35 13.66
C LYS A 26 -1.39 6.92 12.34
N ARG A 27 -1.88 5.84 11.72
CA ARG A 27 -1.41 5.38 10.40
C ARG A 27 -1.78 6.36 9.30
N ILE A 28 -3.01 6.88 9.31
CA ILE A 28 -3.45 7.92 8.39
C ILE A 28 -2.54 9.14 8.51
N ASP A 29 -2.30 9.63 9.74
CA ASP A 29 -1.50 10.82 9.97
C ASP A 29 -0.06 10.63 9.47
N THR A 30 0.56 9.50 9.81
CA THR A 30 1.91 9.14 9.34
C THR A 30 1.96 9.00 7.82
N PHE A 31 0.92 8.43 7.21
CA PHE A 31 0.84 8.25 5.78
C PHE A 31 0.73 9.60 5.04
N LEU A 32 -0.03 10.54 5.59
CA LEU A 32 -0.19 11.89 5.03
C LEU A 32 1.10 12.73 5.13
N MET A 33 1.93 12.52 6.16
CA MET A 33 3.23 13.22 6.27
C MET A 33 4.14 12.95 5.07
N VAL A 34 4.12 11.71 4.56
CA VAL A 34 4.95 11.32 3.40
C VAL A 34 4.19 11.43 2.06
N HIS A 35 2.89 11.72 2.10
CA HIS A 35 2.05 11.99 0.92
C HIS A 35 1.27 13.30 1.10
N PRO A 36 1.95 14.46 1.19
CA PRO A 36 1.30 15.75 1.48
C PRO A 36 0.34 16.23 0.38
N TYR A 37 0.34 15.56 -0.77
CA TYR A 37 -0.56 15.82 -1.89
C TYR A 37 -1.89 15.06 -1.81
N LEU A 38 -2.08 14.18 -0.81
CA LEU A 38 -3.32 13.43 -0.60
C LEU A 38 -4.15 14.04 0.52
N LYS A 39 -5.48 13.90 0.40
CA LYS A 39 -6.43 14.12 1.50
C LYS A 39 -6.78 12.80 2.15
N LYS A 40 -7.22 12.84 3.42
CA LYS A 40 -7.63 11.65 4.19
C LYS A 40 -8.64 10.76 3.45
N GLY A 41 -9.61 11.35 2.75
CA GLY A 41 -10.63 10.60 1.99
C GLY A 41 -10.13 9.91 0.72
N GLU A 42 -8.91 10.21 0.27
CA GLU A 42 -8.30 9.60 -0.91
C GLU A 42 -7.44 8.38 -0.55
N ILE A 43 -7.21 8.12 0.74
CA ILE A 43 -6.44 6.98 1.24
C ILE A 43 -7.34 5.74 1.22
N PRO A 44 -7.01 4.71 0.43
CA PRO A 44 -7.72 3.45 0.46
C PRO A 44 -7.69 2.82 1.85
N SER A 45 -8.80 2.19 2.26
CA SER A 45 -8.93 1.62 3.59
C SER A 45 -7.87 0.54 3.86
N ASP A 46 -7.54 -0.28 2.87
CA ASP A 46 -6.52 -1.33 2.94
C ASP A 46 -5.11 -0.81 3.26
N MET A 47 -4.83 0.48 3.01
CA MET A 47 -3.56 1.11 3.35
C MET A 47 -3.42 1.42 4.85
N VAL A 48 -4.53 1.49 5.58
CA VAL A 48 -4.56 1.97 6.99
C VAL A 48 -5.15 0.95 7.95
N THR A 49 -6.05 0.10 7.47
CA THR A 49 -6.50 -1.11 8.17
C THR A 49 -5.45 -2.18 7.93
N ALA A 50 -4.79 -2.67 8.98
CA ALA A 50 -3.73 -3.68 8.79
C ALA A 50 -4.31 -4.88 8.05
N SER A 51 -3.67 -5.31 6.97
CA SER A 51 -3.83 -6.68 6.49
C SER A 51 -3.53 -7.60 7.69
N GLY A 52 -4.46 -8.50 8.00
CA GLY A 52 -4.45 -9.37 9.18
C GLY A 52 -3.26 -10.34 9.29
N SER A 53 -2.22 -10.19 8.49
CA SER A 53 -1.00 -11.00 8.56
C SER A 53 0.25 -10.18 8.91
N GLY A 54 0.25 -8.86 8.73
CA GLY A 54 1.48 -8.04 8.79
C GLY A 54 2.56 -8.45 7.77
N LEU A 55 2.24 -9.39 6.88
CA LEU A 55 3.14 -10.13 5.99
C LEU A 55 2.62 -10.19 4.55
N ASP A 56 1.43 -9.63 4.28
CA ASP A 56 0.85 -9.67 2.94
C ASP A 56 1.67 -8.80 1.99
N PRO A 57 2.34 -9.38 0.97
CA PRO A 57 3.12 -8.62 0.01
C PRO A 57 2.23 -7.90 -1.01
N ASN A 58 0.90 -8.02 -0.91
CA ASN A 58 -0.05 -7.48 -1.86
C ASN A 58 -0.79 -6.28 -1.30
N ILE A 59 -0.92 -5.25 -2.14
CA ILE A 59 -1.74 -4.06 -1.88
C ILE A 59 -2.81 -3.93 -2.96
N SER A 60 -3.88 -3.17 -2.71
CA SER A 60 -4.83 -2.86 -3.77
C SER A 60 -4.17 -2.04 -4.90
N PRO A 61 -4.68 -2.12 -6.13
CA PRO A 61 -4.25 -1.25 -7.22
C PRO A 61 -4.36 0.23 -6.86
N GLN A 62 -5.42 0.63 -6.17
CA GLN A 62 -5.58 2.01 -5.70
C GLN A 62 -4.47 2.38 -4.71
N GLY A 63 -4.15 1.50 -3.76
CA GLY A 63 -3.05 1.67 -2.81
C GLY A 63 -1.68 1.81 -3.48
N ALA A 64 -1.45 1.12 -4.59
CA ALA A 64 -0.24 1.28 -5.41
C ALA A 64 -0.24 2.63 -6.16
N LEU A 65 -1.36 2.99 -6.78
CA LEU A 65 -1.49 4.19 -7.62
C LEU A 65 -1.30 5.49 -6.82
N ILE A 66 -1.83 5.59 -5.60
CA ILE A 66 -1.68 6.82 -4.78
C ILE A 66 -0.22 7.10 -4.37
N GLN A 67 0.65 6.09 -4.43
CA GLN A 67 2.07 6.20 -4.11
C GLN A 67 2.95 6.54 -5.31
N VAL A 68 2.40 6.51 -6.53
CA VAL A 68 3.14 6.73 -7.79
C VAL A 68 3.96 8.01 -7.74
N LYS A 69 3.35 9.13 -7.36
CA LYS A 69 4.00 10.44 -7.30
C LYS A 69 5.21 10.46 -6.37
N ARG A 70 5.06 9.93 -5.14
CA ARG A 70 6.17 9.82 -4.19
C ARG A 70 7.29 8.92 -4.72
N VAL A 71 6.94 7.78 -5.31
CA VAL A 71 7.91 6.81 -5.86
C VAL A 71 8.66 7.38 -7.05
N ALA A 72 7.96 8.05 -7.96
CA ALA A 72 8.52 8.73 -9.11
C ALA A 72 9.55 9.79 -8.70
N ALA A 73 9.20 10.64 -7.72
CA ALA A 73 10.11 11.63 -7.17
C ALA A 73 11.35 11.01 -6.51
N ALA A 74 11.19 9.93 -5.73
CA ALA A 74 12.30 9.25 -5.06
C ALA A 74 13.26 8.54 -6.04
N ARG A 75 12.78 8.13 -7.21
CA ARG A 75 13.55 7.41 -8.23
C ARG A 75 13.95 8.27 -9.44
N ASN A 76 13.62 9.57 -9.45
CA ASN A 76 13.80 10.47 -10.59
C ASN A 76 13.20 9.93 -11.90
N LEU A 77 12.05 9.25 -11.81
CA LEU A 77 11.32 8.71 -12.96
C LEU A 77 10.09 9.58 -13.27
N PRO A 78 9.64 9.67 -14.53
CA PRO A 78 8.35 10.28 -14.86
C PRO A 78 7.19 9.55 -14.18
N GLU A 79 6.24 10.30 -13.61
CA GLU A 79 5.06 9.74 -12.94
C GLU A 79 4.27 8.79 -13.86
N GLU A 80 4.16 9.14 -15.15
CA GLU A 80 3.47 8.34 -16.17
C GLU A 80 4.10 6.96 -16.38
N LYS A 81 5.45 6.87 -16.35
CA LYS A 81 6.16 5.59 -16.49
C LYS A 81 5.92 4.70 -15.27
N VAL A 82 5.98 5.28 -14.08
CA VAL A 82 5.72 4.56 -12.83
C VAL A 82 4.27 4.10 -12.77
N LYS A 83 3.31 4.95 -13.18
CA LYS A 83 1.90 4.60 -13.28
C LYS A 83 1.65 3.45 -14.25
N ALA A 84 2.18 3.54 -15.46
CA ALA A 84 2.06 2.49 -16.47
C ALA A 84 2.65 1.17 -15.96
N LEU A 85 3.81 1.21 -15.29
CA LEU A 85 4.39 0.02 -14.69
C LEU A 85 3.48 -0.58 -13.63
N VAL A 86 2.92 0.22 -12.72
CA VAL A 86 1.95 -0.24 -11.72
C VAL A 86 0.77 -0.94 -12.39
N GLU A 87 0.19 -0.34 -13.44
CA GLU A 87 -0.93 -0.91 -14.19
C GLU A 87 -0.58 -2.27 -14.81
N THR A 88 0.65 -2.45 -15.33
CA THR A 88 1.11 -3.75 -15.87
C THR A 88 1.29 -4.83 -14.81
N LYS A 89 1.43 -4.45 -13.52
CA LYS A 89 1.64 -5.37 -12.40
C LYS A 89 0.37 -5.63 -11.59
N ILE A 90 -0.78 -5.13 -12.05
CA ILE A 90 -2.08 -5.47 -11.47
C ILE A 90 -2.42 -6.92 -11.84
N ASN A 91 -2.49 -7.78 -10.83
CA ASN A 91 -3.01 -9.13 -10.97
C ASN A 91 -4.53 -9.09 -10.82
N ASN A 92 -5.24 -9.40 -11.89
CA ASN A 92 -6.69 -9.57 -11.88
C ASN A 92 -7.03 -11.07 -11.78
N PRO A 93 -7.77 -11.52 -10.76
CA PRO A 93 -8.22 -12.90 -10.68
C PRO A 93 -9.23 -13.19 -11.81
N ALA A 94 -9.07 -14.35 -12.46
CA ALA A 94 -9.85 -14.70 -13.66
C ALA A 94 -11.31 -15.10 -13.39
N ILE A 95 -11.68 -15.39 -12.13
CA ILE A 95 -13.00 -15.96 -11.79
C ILE A 95 -13.62 -15.20 -10.61
N ILE A 96 -12.97 -15.18 -9.43
CA ILE A 96 -13.43 -14.47 -8.22
C ILE A 96 -12.21 -14.00 -7.44
N GLY A 97 -12.20 -12.74 -6.98
CA GLY A 97 -11.18 -12.19 -6.06
C GLY A 97 -10.97 -10.69 -6.23
N THR A 98 -10.21 -10.08 -5.33
CA THR A 98 -9.81 -8.66 -5.44
C THR A 98 -8.55 -8.54 -6.29
N SER A 99 -8.50 -7.53 -7.17
CA SER A 99 -7.28 -7.19 -7.89
C SER A 99 -6.19 -6.79 -6.89
N THR A 100 -4.96 -7.21 -7.14
CA THR A 100 -3.83 -6.97 -6.23
C THR A 100 -2.57 -6.58 -6.99
N VAL A 101 -1.68 -5.86 -6.31
CA VAL A 101 -0.35 -5.52 -6.80
C VAL A 101 0.67 -6.08 -5.82
N ASN A 102 1.58 -6.92 -6.31
CA ASN A 102 2.65 -7.47 -5.49
C ASN A 102 3.80 -6.46 -5.35
N VAL A 103 4.05 -5.99 -4.13
CA VAL A 103 5.00 -4.91 -3.83
C VAL A 103 6.44 -5.31 -4.18
N LEU A 104 6.83 -6.56 -3.91
CA LEU A 104 8.18 -7.04 -4.23
C LEU A 104 8.43 -7.05 -5.74
N LYS A 105 7.53 -7.67 -6.52
CA LYS A 105 7.62 -7.71 -7.98
C LYS A 105 7.61 -6.31 -8.60
N LEU A 106 6.79 -5.40 -8.06
CA LEU A 106 6.75 -4.01 -8.50
C LEU A 106 8.09 -3.30 -8.23
N ASN A 107 8.69 -3.49 -7.05
CA ASN A 107 9.98 -2.88 -6.71
C ASN A 107 11.12 -3.39 -7.61
N VAL A 108 11.17 -4.70 -7.89
CA VAL A 108 12.16 -5.27 -8.82
C VAL A 108 12.01 -4.63 -10.21
N ALA A 109 10.78 -4.55 -10.72
CA ALA A 109 10.53 -3.95 -12.03
C ALA A 109 10.82 -2.43 -12.06
N LEU A 110 10.65 -1.72 -10.94
CA LEU A 110 11.05 -0.31 -10.83
C LEU A 110 12.57 -0.13 -10.84
N ASP A 111 13.32 -1.10 -10.34
CA ASP A 111 14.78 -1.05 -10.34
C ASP A 111 15.37 -1.35 -11.73
N GLU A 112 14.65 -2.12 -12.57
CA GLU A 112 14.97 -2.36 -13.99
C GLU A 112 14.69 -1.15 -14.90
N LEU A 113 13.89 -0.17 -14.46
CA LEU A 113 13.60 1.06 -15.22
C LEU A 113 14.67 2.15 -15.10
N LYS A 114 15.76 1.89 -14.38
CA LYS A 114 16.89 2.82 -14.21
C LYS A 114 17.63 3.14 -15.51
#